data_AF-A0A2E1WY80-F1
#
_entry.id   AF-A0A2E1WY80-F1
#
_cell.length_a   1.000
_cell.length_b   1.000
_cell.length_c   1.000
_cell.angle_alpha   90.00
_cell.angle_beta   90.00
_cell.angle_gamma   90.00
#
_symmetry.space_group_name_H-M   'P 1'
#
loop_
_entity.id
_entity.type
_entity.pdbx_description
1 polymer ?
#
loop_
_entity_poly.entity_id
_entity_poly.type
_entity_poly.pdbx_seq_one_letter_code
_entity_poly.pdbx_strand_id
1 'polypeptide(L)' 'MNVLLIFTVLVSFIFPTYNVGQQISIQDQNVTSETCYPGNGYSNGESFKLADWNGDLNGGDYNVIFLSLEASW' A
#
# COMPACT_ATOMS: atom_id res chain seq x y z
N MET A 1 3.89 1.56 -36.94
CA MET A 1 4.47 0.94 -35.72
C MET A 1 4.89 1.96 -34.68
N ASN A 2 5.39 3.16 -35.04
CA ASN A 2 5.89 4.14 -34.05
C ASN A 2 4.81 4.89 -33.22
N VAL A 3 3.65 5.24 -33.80
CA VAL A 3 2.67 6.10 -33.09
C VAL A 3 2.02 5.38 -31.90
N LEU A 4 1.68 4.09 -32.06
CA LEU A 4 1.10 3.28 -30.98
C LEU A 4 2.07 3.07 -29.82
N LEU A 5 3.37 2.94 -30.13
CA LEU A 5 4.44 2.73 -29.17
C LEU A 5 4.75 4.02 -28.39
N ILE A 6 4.72 5.17 -29.07
CA ILE A 6 4.82 6.49 -28.43
C ILE A 6 3.64 6.72 -27.47
N PHE A 7 2.42 6.34 -27.88
CA PHE A 7 1.23 6.47 -27.04
C PHE A 7 1.30 5.59 -25.78
N THR A 8 1.76 4.35 -25.90
CA THR A 8 1.91 3.44 -24.74
C THR A 8 2.97 3.93 -23.75
N VAL A 9 4.08 4.47 -24.24
CA VAL A 9 5.12 5.08 -23.38
C VAL A 9 4.57 6.31 -22.65
N LEU A 10 3.83 7.19 -23.32
CA LEU A 10 3.24 8.38 -22.68
C LEU A 10 2.21 8.03 -21.60
N VAL A 11 1.44 6.95 -21.76
CA VAL A 11 0.46 6.50 -20.75
C VAL A 11 1.12 5.94 -19.49
N SER A 12 2.33 5.37 -19.61
CA SER A 12 3.07 4.82 -18.45
C SER A 12 3.53 5.88 -17.44
N PHE A 13 3.69 7.14 -17.87
CA PHE A 13 4.10 8.25 -17.00
C PHE A 13 2.97 8.85 -16.16
N ILE A 14 1.73 8.41 -16.34
CA ILE A 14 0.55 9.08 -15.75
C ILE A 14 0.25 8.64 -14.31
N PHE A 15 0.85 7.58 -13.76
CA PHE A 15 0.27 6.97 -12.54
C PHE A 15 1.23 6.69 -11.39
N PRO A 16 1.66 7.72 -10.62
CA PRO A 16 1.71 7.54 -9.18
C PRO A 16 0.26 7.42 -8.66
N THR A 17 -0.12 6.27 -8.08
CA THR A 17 -1.45 6.08 -7.47
C THR A 17 -1.69 7.04 -6.30
N TYR A 18 -0.61 7.47 -5.64
CA TYR A 18 -0.62 8.43 -4.54
C TYR A 18 0.57 9.39 -4.64
N ASN A 19 0.39 10.62 -4.14
CA ASN A 19 1.39 11.66 -4.00
C ASN A 19 1.58 12.05 -2.54
N VAL A 20 2.68 12.76 -2.24
CA VAL A 20 2.96 13.30 -0.90
C VAL A 20 1.79 14.16 -0.42
N GLY A 21 1.31 13.88 0.79
CA GLY A 21 0.17 14.58 1.40
C GLY A 21 -1.19 13.97 1.10
N GLN A 22 -1.30 12.94 0.26
CA GLN A 22 -2.54 12.20 0.06
C GLN A 22 -2.71 11.09 1.09
N GLN A 23 -3.97 10.76 1.41
CA GLN A 23 -4.32 9.62 2.24
C GLN A 23 -4.58 8.38 1.37
N ILE A 24 -4.15 7.21 1.85
CA ILE A 24 -4.46 5.92 1.22
C ILE A 24 -5.98 5.69 1.29
N SER A 25 -6.61 5.29 0.19
CA SER A 25 -8.04 5.02 0.15
C SER A 25 -8.44 3.86 1.07
N ILE A 26 -9.70 3.85 1.54
CA ILE A 26 -10.21 2.75 2.38
C ILE A 26 -10.14 1.40 1.64
N GLN A 27 -10.34 1.41 0.33
CA GLN A 27 -10.25 0.21 -0.48
C GLN A 27 -8.82 -0.35 -0.48
N ASP A 28 -7.82 0.51 -0.69
CA ASP A 28 -6.42 0.08 -0.71
C ASP A 28 -5.90 -0.27 0.70
N GLN A 29 -6.43 0.37 1.75
CA GLN A 29 -6.12 -0.03 3.12
C GLN A 29 -6.62 -1.44 3.47
N ASN A 30 -7.66 -1.93 2.79
CA ASN A 30 -8.21 -3.26 3.02
C ASN A 30 -7.55 -4.37 2.19
N VAL A 31 -6.46 -4.07 1.47
CA VAL A 31 -5.65 -5.10 0.80
C VAL A 31 -4.98 -5.97 1.86
N THR A 32 -5.23 -7.27 1.78
CA THR A 32 -4.64 -8.28 2.68
C THR A 32 -3.24 -8.66 2.23
N SER A 33 -2.31 -8.69 3.17
CA SER A 33 -0.93 -9.17 3.00
C SER A 33 -0.60 -10.24 4.04
N GLU A 34 0.31 -11.15 3.71
CA GLU A 34 0.78 -12.17 4.66
C GLU A 34 1.90 -11.59 5.55
N THR A 35 1.83 -11.90 6.84
CA THR A 35 2.82 -11.48 7.82
C THR A 35 4.07 -12.36 7.72
N CYS A 36 5.18 -11.77 7.27
CA CYS A 36 6.49 -12.44 7.24
C CYS A 36 7.37 -12.09 8.45
N TYR A 37 7.06 -10.99 9.15
CA TYR A 37 7.75 -10.54 10.35
C TYR A 37 6.72 -10.36 11.48
N PRO A 38 6.66 -11.30 12.45
CA PRO A 38 5.66 -11.27 13.49
C PRO A 38 5.84 -10.08 14.45
N GLY A 39 4.74 -9.56 14.97
CA GLY A 39 4.71 -8.38 15.83
C GLY A 39 3.32 -7.74 15.87
N ASN A 40 3.07 -6.86 16.85
CA ASN A 40 1.79 -6.15 17.00
C ASN A 40 0.54 -7.06 16.95
N GLY A 41 0.65 -8.28 17.51
CA GLY A 41 -0.44 -9.25 17.55
C GLY A 41 -0.54 -10.19 16.35
N TYR A 42 0.33 -10.05 15.33
CA TYR A 42 0.36 -10.95 14.16
C TYR A 42 1.50 -11.96 14.25
N SER A 43 1.16 -13.21 13.94
CA SER A 43 2.08 -14.35 13.80
C SER A 43 2.50 -14.55 12.34
N ASN A 44 3.59 -15.29 12.11
CA ASN A 44 4.03 -15.61 10.75
C ASN A 44 2.94 -16.38 9.98
N GLY A 45 2.63 -15.95 8.76
CA GLY A 45 1.56 -16.52 7.93
C GLY A 45 0.16 -15.96 8.21
N GLU A 46 -0.01 -15.10 9.23
CA GLU A 46 -1.29 -14.43 9.45
C GLU A 46 -1.50 -13.28 8.46
N SER A 47 -2.75 -13.09 8.09
CA SER A 47 -3.17 -12.00 7.21
C SER A 47 -3.30 -10.69 7.98
N PHE A 48 -2.66 -9.63 7.49
CA PHE A 48 -2.82 -8.26 7.99
C PHE A 48 -3.27 -7.32 6.87
N LYS A 49 -3.87 -6.19 7.24
CA LYS A 49 -4.21 -5.10 6.32
C LYS A 49 -3.91 -3.76 6.96
N LEU A 50 -3.62 -2.72 6.17
CA LEU A 50 -3.35 -1.38 6.71
C LEU A 50 -4.55 -0.81 7.49
N ALA A 51 -5.78 -1.22 7.14
CA ALA A 51 -7.00 -0.82 7.83
C ALA A 51 -7.05 -1.28 9.30
N ASP A 52 -6.31 -2.33 9.68
CA ASP A 52 -6.24 -2.79 11.08
C ASP A 52 -5.58 -1.73 11.99
N TRP A 53 -4.75 -0.87 11.39
CA TRP A 53 -4.02 0.20 12.07
C TRP A 53 -4.61 1.59 11.84
N ASN A 54 -5.77 1.67 11.18
CA ASN A 54 -6.50 2.90 11.02
C ASN A 54 -7.37 3.16 12.26
N GLY A 55 -6.99 4.18 13.05
CA GLY A 55 -7.67 4.60 14.27
C GLY A 55 -9.17 4.86 14.10
N ASP A 56 -9.58 5.38 12.93
CA ASP A 56 -10.99 5.67 12.65
C ASP A 56 -11.83 4.40 12.44
N LEU A 57 -11.18 3.26 12.14
CA LEU A 57 -11.83 1.98 11.87
C LEU A 57 -11.69 0.97 13.02
N ASN A 58 -10.69 1.12 13.88
CA ASN A 58 -10.36 0.15 14.93
C ASN A 58 -10.74 0.60 16.36
N GLY A 59 -11.57 1.63 16.50
CA GLY A 59 -12.08 2.09 17.81
C GLY A 59 -11.26 3.21 18.46
N GLY A 60 -10.39 3.89 17.71
CA GLY A 60 -9.61 5.04 18.16
C GLY A 60 -8.14 4.73 18.45
N ASP A 61 -7.65 3.54 18.10
CA ASP A 61 -6.27 3.13 18.33
C ASP A 61 -5.38 3.55 17.13
N TYR A 62 -4.91 4.80 17.17
CA TYR A 62 -4.07 5.39 16.14
C TYR A 62 -2.62 4.90 16.23
N ASN A 63 -2.06 4.49 15.09
CA ASN A 63 -0.70 3.97 14.97
C ASN A 63 0.16 4.80 14.01
N VAL A 64 1.47 4.83 14.26
CA VAL A 64 2.47 5.36 13.30
C VAL A 64 3.16 4.17 12.64
N ILE A 65 3.06 4.08 11.32
CA ILE A 65 3.58 2.94 10.54
C ILE A 65 4.78 3.41 9.72
N PHE A 66 5.88 2.65 9.76
CA PHE A 66 7.01 2.81 8.87
C PHE A 66 6.96 1.74 7.79
N LEU A 67 6.82 2.17 6.52
CA LEU A 67 6.85 1.29 5.36
C LEU A 67 8.19 1.44 4.66
N SER A 68 9.00 0.37 4.68
CA SER A 68 10.22 0.28 3.87
C SER A 68 9.92 -0.48 2.59
N LEU A 69 10.16 0.14 1.44
CA LEU A 69 10.04 -0.48 0.14
C LEU A 69 11.44 -0.86 -0.34
N GLU A 70 11.74 -2.15 -0.34
CA GLU A 70 12.98 -2.68 -0.86
C GLU A 70 12.75 -3.24 -2.26
N ALA A 71 13.33 -2.60 -3.27
CA ALA A 71 13.32 -3.12 -4.64
C ALA A 71 14.54 -4.02 -4.85
N SER A 72 14.32 -5.30 -5.20
CA SER A 72 15.37 -6.15 -5.78
C SER A 72 15.49 -5.87 -7.28
N TRP A 73 16.72 -5.84 -7.78
CA TRP A 73 17.03 -5.70 -9.21
C TRP A 73 17.14 -7.07 -9.90
#